data_AF-A0A7Y4QBT6-F1
#
_entry.id   AF-A0A7Y4QBT6-F1
#
_cell.length_a   1.000
_cell.length_b   1.000
_cell.length_c   1.000
_cell.angle_alpha   90.00
_cell.angle_beta   90.00
_cell.angle_gamma   90.00
#
_symmetry.space_group_name_H-M   'P 1'
#
loop_
_entity.id
_entity.type
_entity.pdbx_description
1 polymer ?
#
loop_
_entity_poly.entity_id
_entity_poly.type
_entity_poly.pdbx_seq_one_letter_code
_entity_poly.pdbx_strand_id
1 'polypeptide(L)'
;MIKLSKSAALFLAATTLLMQSCALHSTTTIKSNERFLLGNNPHNSFRVKLKNVSDKEVEIHRAPIAGGRHSGQLVQPGESVRVRVEANTALVIINNSENEASVQLT
;
A
#
# COMPACT_ATOMS: atom_id res chain seq x y z
N MET A 1 -38.12 18.85 -24.59
CA MET A 1 -37.34 17.68 -25.06
C MET A 1 -35.96 18.17 -25.48
N ILE A 2 -34.90 17.86 -24.73
CA ILE A 2 -33.53 18.30 -25.02
C ILE A 2 -32.90 17.31 -26.02
N LYS A 3 -32.48 17.80 -27.20
CA LYS A 3 -31.72 17.01 -28.18
C LYS A 3 -30.24 17.07 -27.81
N LEU A 4 -29.70 15.99 -27.23
CA LEU A 4 -28.28 15.84 -26.99
C LEU A 4 -27.54 15.70 -28.34
N SER A 5 -26.55 16.57 -28.61
CA SER A 5 -25.72 16.44 -29.80
C SER A 5 -24.74 15.28 -29.62
N LYS A 6 -24.45 14.54 -30.71
CA LYS A 6 -23.50 13.41 -30.70
C LYS A 6 -22.11 13.82 -30.17
N SER A 7 -21.72 15.08 -30.36
CA SER A 7 -20.46 15.65 -29.87
C SER A 7 -20.45 15.87 -28.34
N ALA A 8 -21.59 16.24 -27.75
CA ALA A 8 -21.71 16.37 -26.29
C ALA A 8 -21.64 15.01 -25.58
N ALA A 9 -22.18 13.96 -26.21
CA ALA A 9 -22.07 12.59 -25.71
C ALA A 9 -20.62 12.06 -25.71
N LEU A 10 -19.81 12.45 -26.71
CA LEU A 10 -18.42 12.03 -26.83
C LEU A 10 -17.50 12.67 -25.77
N PHE A 11 -17.72 13.96 -25.46
CA PHE A 11 -16.99 14.66 -24.39
C PHE A 11 -17.32 14.13 -22.99
N LEU A 12 -18.58 13.75 -22.75
CA LEU A 12 -19.01 13.18 -21.48
C LEU A 12 -18.47 11.75 -21.27
N ALA A 13 -18.31 10.98 -22.35
CA ALA A 13 -17.67 9.66 -22.30
C ALA A 13 -16.14 9.74 -22.07
N ALA A 14 -15.47 10.79 -22.56
CA ALA A 14 -14.02 10.96 -22.38
C ALA A 14 -13.63 11.37 -20.94
N THR A 15 -14.52 12.08 -20.23
CA THR A 15 -14.26 12.54 -18.85
C THR A 15 -14.47 11.44 -17.80
N THR A 16 -15.31 10.43 -18.08
CA THR A 16 -15.53 9.31 -17.15
C THR A 16 -14.37 8.30 -17.13
N LEU A 17 -13.58 8.18 -18.21
CA LEU A 17 -12.42 7.29 -18.25
C LEU A 17 -11.23 7.77 -17.40
N LEU A 18 -11.12 9.08 -17.13
CA LEU A 18 -9.95 9.66 -16.43
C LEU A 18 -9.99 9.50 -14.90
N MET A 19 -11.08 8.95 -14.33
CA MET A 19 -11.28 8.84 -12.88
C MET A 19 -11.00 7.44 -12.31
N GLN A 20 -10.41 6.52 -13.09
CA GLN A 20 -10.06 5.20 -12.57
C GLN A 20 -8.80 5.27 -11.69
N SER A 21 -8.98 5.55 -10.40
CA SER A 21 -7.93 5.37 -9.40
C SER A 21 -7.71 3.87 -9.17
N CYS A 22 -6.52 3.37 -9.48
CA CYS A 22 -6.16 1.99 -9.20
C CYS A 22 -5.65 1.90 -7.75
N ALA A 23 -6.39 1.23 -6.87
CA ALA A 23 -5.97 0.95 -5.51
C ALA A 23 -5.43 -0.47 -5.41
N LEU A 24 -4.30 -0.65 -4.70
CA LEU A 24 -3.75 -1.96 -4.43
C LEU A 24 -4.50 -2.59 -3.26
N HIS A 25 -5.31 -3.61 -3.53
CA HIS A 25 -5.90 -4.47 -2.51
C HIS A 25 -5.18 -5.82 -2.52
N SER A 26 -4.41 -6.11 -1.47
CA SER A 26 -3.62 -7.34 -1.40
C SER A 26 -3.61 -7.92 0.01
N THR A 27 -3.54 -9.25 0.11
CA THR A 27 -3.10 -9.94 1.33
C THR A 27 -1.72 -10.51 1.06
N THR A 28 -0.76 -10.16 1.91
CA THR A 28 0.63 -10.58 1.78
C THR A 28 0.99 -11.45 2.97
N THR A 29 1.37 -12.69 2.69
CA THR A 29 1.97 -13.61 3.67
C THR A 29 3.48 -13.41 3.68
N ILE A 30 4.04 -13.32 4.88
CA ILE A 30 5.46 -13.12 5.15
C ILE A 30 5.92 -14.31 5.96
N LYS A 31 6.87 -15.08 5.45
CA LYS A 31 7.39 -16.24 6.16
C LYS A 31 8.05 -15.83 7.47
N SER A 32 8.24 -16.81 8.34
CA SER A 32 9.02 -16.64 9.56
C SER A 32 10.39 -16.01 9.25
N ASN A 33 10.77 -15.01 10.05
CA ASN A 33 12.06 -14.32 9.96
C ASN A 33 12.36 -13.67 8.60
N GLU A 34 11.33 -13.44 7.78
CA GLU A 34 11.43 -12.75 6.49
C GLU A 34 10.79 -11.35 6.53
N ARG A 35 10.94 -10.63 5.41
CA ARG A 35 10.37 -9.30 5.21
C ARG A 35 9.77 -9.14 3.83
N PHE A 36 8.73 -8.33 3.75
CA PHE A 36 8.15 -7.86 2.51
C PHE A 36 8.50 -6.38 2.30
N LEU A 37 8.85 -6.03 1.06
CA LEU A 37 9.17 -4.66 0.68
C LEU A 37 8.14 -4.16 -0.34
N LEU A 38 7.45 -3.09 0.02
CA LEU A 38 6.54 -2.40 -0.88
C LEU A 38 7.16 -1.10 -1.37
N GLY A 39 7.21 -0.91 -2.70
CA GLY A 39 7.78 0.29 -3.31
C GLY A 39 9.32 0.31 -3.32
N ASN A 40 9.99 -0.83 -3.45
CA ASN A 40 11.46 -0.87 -3.55
C ASN A 40 11.98 -0.54 -4.97
N ASN A 41 11.59 0.61 -5.50
CA ASN A 41 12.01 1.15 -6.79
C ASN A 41 11.80 2.68 -6.84
N PRO A 42 12.24 3.39 -7.89
CA PRO A 42 11.87 4.79 -8.07
C PRO A 42 10.36 4.96 -8.27
N HIS A 43 9.72 5.79 -7.46
CA HIS A 43 8.28 6.04 -7.50
C HIS A 43 7.91 7.36 -6.78
N ASN A 44 6.70 7.88 -7.04
CA ASN A 44 6.13 9.01 -6.28
C ASN A 44 5.64 8.56 -4.90
N SER A 45 5.42 9.50 -3.98
CA SER A 45 4.88 9.17 -2.65
C SER A 45 3.55 8.42 -2.73
N PHE A 46 3.32 7.50 -1.80
CA PHE A 46 2.08 6.73 -1.73
C PHE A 46 1.59 6.61 -0.28
N ARG A 47 0.37 6.10 -0.10
CA ARG A 47 -0.24 5.83 1.20
C ARG A 47 -0.71 4.38 1.22
N VAL A 48 -0.53 3.73 2.36
CA VAL A 48 -1.00 2.36 2.59
C VAL A 48 -1.77 2.34 3.89
N LYS A 49 -2.93 1.71 3.89
CA LYS A 49 -3.54 1.18 5.09
C LYS A 49 -3.12 -0.28 5.21
N LEU A 50 -2.34 -0.57 6.25
CA LEU A 50 -1.91 -1.91 6.61
C LEU A 50 -2.77 -2.41 7.76
N LYS A 51 -3.33 -3.61 7.65
CA LYS A 51 -3.96 -4.33 8.76
C LYS A 51 -3.19 -5.61 9.02
N ASN A 52 -2.76 -5.83 10.26
CA ASN A 52 -2.23 -7.11 10.67
C ASN A 52 -3.39 -8.09 10.87
N VAL A 53 -3.44 -9.14 10.05
CA VAL A 53 -4.48 -10.19 10.10
C VAL A 53 -3.94 -11.52 10.63
N SER A 54 -2.72 -11.54 11.13
CA SER A 54 -2.13 -12.69 11.83
C SER A 54 -2.30 -12.59 13.34
N ASP A 55 -1.90 -13.65 14.03
CA ASP A 55 -1.85 -13.75 15.50
C ASP A 55 -0.48 -13.32 16.08
N LYS A 56 0.45 -12.85 15.24
CA LYS A 56 1.78 -12.35 15.62
C LYS A 56 1.87 -10.85 15.36
N GLU A 57 2.67 -10.13 16.14
CA GLU A 57 2.99 -8.75 15.80
C GLU A 57 3.89 -8.68 14.56
N VAL A 58 3.76 -7.60 13.80
CA VAL A 58 4.65 -7.29 12.67
C VAL A 58 5.31 -5.95 12.90
N GLU A 59 6.57 -5.83 12.53
CA GLU A 59 7.29 -4.57 12.57
C GLU A 59 7.22 -3.88 11.21
N ILE A 60 6.92 -2.59 11.20
CA ILE A 60 6.99 -1.77 9.99
C ILE A 60 8.00 -0.66 10.13
N HIS A 61 8.70 -0.34 9.06
CA HIS A 61 9.50 0.89 8.97
C HIS A 61 9.63 1.35 7.53
N ARG A 62 10.06 2.60 7.36
CA ARG A 62 10.35 3.17 6.04
C ARG A 62 11.85 3.13 5.79
N ALA A 63 12.25 2.79 4.57
CA ALA A 63 13.64 2.71 4.15
C ALA A 63 13.80 3.43 2.79
N PRO A 64 14.47 4.60 2.73
CA PRO A 64 14.76 5.27 1.48
C PRO A 64 15.56 4.35 0.54
N ILE A 65 15.26 4.35 -0.76
CA ILE A 65 16.00 3.51 -1.72
C ILE A 65 17.46 3.93 -1.87
N ALA A 66 17.79 5.18 -1.49
CA ALA A 66 19.15 5.70 -1.42
C ALA A 66 19.93 5.22 -0.19
N GLY A 67 19.29 4.46 0.71
CA GLY A 67 19.87 3.94 1.95
C GLY A 67 19.35 4.63 3.21
N GLY A 68 19.64 4.02 4.36
CA GLY A 68 19.15 4.46 5.66
C GLY A 68 17.81 3.84 6.05
N ARG A 69 17.33 4.18 7.25
CA ARG A 69 16.11 3.64 7.84
C ARG A 69 15.47 4.66 8.79
N HIS A 70 14.16 4.82 8.71
CA HIS A 70 13.37 5.55 9.70
C HIS A 70 13.02 4.67 10.91
N SER A 71 12.58 5.29 12.01
CA SER A 71 12.07 4.58 13.18
C SER A 71 10.98 3.58 12.82
N GLY A 72 11.02 2.42 13.49
CA GLY A 72 10.02 1.37 13.33
C GLY A 72 8.80 1.58 14.21
N GLN A 73 7.73 0.85 13.87
CA GLN A 73 6.51 0.71 14.66
C GLN A 73 6.09 -0.76 14.66
N LEU A 74 5.74 -1.29 15.84
CA LEU A 74 5.09 -2.59 15.96
C LEU A 74 3.59 -2.44 15.69
N VAL A 75 3.01 -3.38 14.96
CA VAL A 75 1.59 -3.46 14.64
C VAL A 75 1.05 -4.76 15.22
N GLN A 76 0.18 -4.63 16.21
CA GLN A 76 -0.35 -5.75 16.98
C GLN A 76 -1.37 -6.57 16.15
N PRO A 77 -1.63 -7.84 16.51
CA PRO A 77 -2.69 -8.64 15.89
C PRO A 77 -4.03 -7.90 15.81
N GLY A 78 -4.62 -7.83 14.61
CA GLY A 78 -5.88 -7.13 14.35
C GLY A 78 -5.76 -5.60 14.20
N GLU A 79 -4.63 -4.99 14.56
CA GLU A 79 -4.40 -3.55 14.47
C GLU A 79 -4.35 -3.09 13.00
N SER A 80 -4.82 -1.87 12.75
CA SER A 80 -4.70 -1.20 11.45
C SER A 80 -4.00 0.14 11.57
N VAL A 81 -2.99 0.35 10.72
CA VAL A 81 -2.20 1.58 10.68
C VAL A 81 -2.24 2.19 9.28
N ARG A 82 -2.20 3.52 9.20
CA ARG A 82 -2.07 4.25 7.93
C ARG A 82 -0.67 4.84 7.85
N VAL A 83 0.08 4.44 6.83
CA VAL A 83 1.44 4.90 6.61
C VAL A 83 1.46 5.77 5.36
N ARG A 84 2.01 6.98 5.50
CA ARG A 84 2.41 7.80 4.36
C ARG A 84 3.87 7.46 4.06
N VAL A 85 4.14 7.11 2.82
CA VAL A 85 5.48 6.75 2.34
C VAL A 85 5.93 7.82 1.36
N GLU A 86 7.08 8.42 1.64
CA GLU A 86 7.72 9.42 0.81
C GLU A 86 8.07 8.86 -0.58
N ALA A 87 8.35 9.75 -1.55
CA ALA A 87 8.87 9.31 -2.84
C ALA A 87 10.19 8.54 -2.65
N ASN A 88 10.44 7.56 -3.52
CA ASN A 88 11.69 6.78 -3.52
C ASN A 88 12.02 6.17 -2.14
N THR A 89 11.01 5.65 -1.45
CA THR A 89 11.13 5.07 -0.11
C THR A 89 10.26 3.82 -0.04
N ALA A 90 10.85 2.70 0.38
CA ALA A 90 10.11 1.46 0.59
C ALA A 90 9.43 1.45 1.96
N LEU A 91 8.24 0.85 2.02
CA LEU A 91 7.67 0.35 3.26
C LEU A 91 8.15 -1.09 3.47
N VAL A 92 8.88 -1.31 4.55
CA VAL A 92 9.38 -2.63 4.95
C VAL A 92 8.46 -3.18 6.04
N ILE A 93 7.97 -4.40 5.83
CA ILE A 93 7.12 -5.13 6.77
C ILE A 93 7.87 -6.39 7.16
N ILE A 94 8.19 -6.55 8.44
CA ILE A 94 9.04 -7.61 8.95
C ILE A 94 8.22 -8.51 9.85
N ASN A 95 8.39 -9.82 9.65
CA ASN A 95 7.90 -10.84 10.54
C ASN A 95 9.09 -11.43 11.32
N ASN A 96 9.29 -10.96 12.55
CA ASN A 96 10.35 -11.47 13.44
C ASN A 96 9.92 -12.72 14.23
N SER A 97 8.78 -13.33 13.91
CA SER A 97 8.27 -14.50 14.61
C SER A 97 8.70 -15.82 13.95
N GLU A 98 8.59 -16.92 14.68
CA GLU A 98 8.86 -18.28 14.22
C GLU A 98 7.77 -18.87 13.31
N ASN A 99 6.64 -18.16 13.12
CA ASN A 99 5.53 -18.58 12.27
C ASN A 99 5.31 -17.58 11.13
N GLU A 100 4.50 -17.93 10.14
CA GLU A 100 4.10 -16.98 9.10
C GLU A 100 3.19 -15.88 9.67
N ALA A 101 3.31 -14.67 9.13
CA ALA A 101 2.45 -13.54 9.43
C ALA A 101 1.81 -13.00 8.15
N SER A 102 0.60 -12.46 8.26
CA SER A 102 -0.18 -12.00 7.12
C SER A 102 -0.69 -10.59 7.37
N VAL A 103 -0.56 -9.75 6.35
CA VAL A 103 -1.04 -8.36 6.37
C VAL A 103 -1.94 -8.09 5.18
N GLN A 104 -2.97 -7.28 5.39
CA GLN A 104 -3.79 -6.73 4.32
C GLN A 104 -3.33 -5.31 4.00
N LEU A 105 -3.17 -5.02 2.71
CA LEU A 105 -2.74 -3.74 2.17
C LEU A 105 -3.87 -3.18 1.30
N THR A 106 -4.25 -1.93 1.57
CA THR A 106 -5.32 -1.18 0.87
C THR A 106 -4.98 0.30 0.74
#